data_AF-A0A9N9ND10-F1
#
_entry.id   AF-A0A9N9ND10-F1
#
_cell.length_a   1.000
_cell.length_b   1.000
_cell.length_c   1.000
_cell.angle_alpha   90.00
_cell.angle_beta   90.00
_cell.angle_gamma   90.00
#
_symmetry.space_group_name_H-M   'P 1'
#
loop_
_entity.id
_entity.type
_entity.pdbx_description
1 polymer ?
#
loop_
_entity_poly.entity_id
_entity_poly.type
_entity_poly.pdbx_seq_one_letter_code
_entity_poly.pdbx_strand_id
1 'polypeptide(L)'
;LKQISEIRDKRQTRSCKPFSDLSNSMQLKRSTKFGKELLNLFEQQVTQTFNNQDNVTFEGLTFTVNLQKFHINYNEINNESIDLQQQAIIRAMDSEKISRQAYRLIAAIGHNLPREWAVSNMRQQINQQMIELIPIHLIDLNLLHDIDSTDNNEIDINLINDSEIIDEVTKSIGKGVYRSIKDILDYIIPTLLEKKIINVNNPILHIRISGDGRNVGNKVNHVMVTFALLNDYTNIYHPDHHYTLMLYPGIEKYNNLKIALAPLIKDLNNIINGYWDKQ
;
A
#
# COMPACT_ATOMS: atom_id res chain seq x y z
N LEU A 1 70.96 4.10 8.96
CA LEU A 1 69.68 4.84 9.10
C LEU A 1 69.17 5.43 7.78
N LYS A 2 70.02 6.03 6.91
CA LYS A 2 69.60 6.53 5.58
C LYS A 2 69.12 5.45 4.57
N GLN A 3 69.59 4.20 4.70
CA GLN A 3 69.12 3.11 3.84
C GLN A 3 67.72 2.57 4.22
N ILE A 4 67.22 2.83 5.44
CA ILE A 4 65.89 2.37 5.87
C ILE A 4 64.79 3.35 5.41
N SER A 5 65.11 4.63 5.23
CA SER A 5 64.18 5.62 4.67
C SER A 5 63.91 5.38 3.18
N GLU A 6 64.94 5.02 2.40
CA GLU A 6 64.78 4.74 0.96
C GLU A 6 63.99 3.44 0.68
N ILE A 7 63.98 2.49 1.61
CA ILE A 7 63.15 1.27 1.52
C ILE A 7 61.68 1.57 1.86
N ARG A 8 61.40 2.57 2.72
CA ARG A 8 60.03 2.99 3.05
C ARG A 8 59.35 3.76 1.92
N ASP A 9 60.11 4.48 1.11
CA ASP A 9 59.60 5.22 -0.05
C ASP A 9 59.35 4.33 -1.27
N LYS A 10 59.82 3.07 -1.25
CA LYS A 10 59.42 2.00 -2.18
C LYS A 10 58.21 1.21 -1.71
N ARG A 11 57.29 1.81 -0.95
CA ARG A 11 55.93 1.26 -0.86
C ARG A 11 55.31 1.39 -2.25
N GLN A 12 55.43 0.33 -3.05
CA GLN A 12 54.60 0.09 -4.23
C GLN A 12 53.21 0.58 -3.89
N THR A 13 52.74 1.59 -4.63
CA THR A 13 51.34 1.99 -4.62
C THR A 13 50.54 0.73 -4.85
N ARG A 14 49.92 0.20 -3.79
CA ARG A 14 49.10 -1.00 -3.89
C ARG A 14 48.01 -0.69 -4.91
N SER A 15 48.14 -1.21 -6.12
CA SER A 15 47.14 -0.98 -7.15
C SER A 15 45.81 -1.51 -6.65
N CYS A 16 44.74 -0.76 -6.90
CA CYS A 16 43.42 -1.26 -6.60
C CYS A 16 43.18 -2.53 -7.42
N LYS A 17 42.70 -3.60 -6.78
CA LYS A 17 42.25 -4.80 -7.50
C LYS A 17 41.27 -4.41 -8.62
N PRO A 18 41.31 -5.06 -9.79
CA PRO A 18 40.34 -4.83 -10.85
C PRO A 18 38.90 -4.87 -10.32
N PHE A 19 38.02 -4.03 -10.88
CA PHE A 19 36.65 -3.91 -10.39
C PHE A 19 35.84 -5.21 -10.59
N SER A 20 36.14 -5.95 -11.65
CA SER A 20 35.60 -7.29 -11.94
C SER A 20 35.88 -8.32 -10.85
N ASP A 21 36.98 -8.15 -10.13
CA ASP A 21 37.48 -9.15 -9.17
C ASP A 21 36.95 -8.89 -7.75
N LEU A 22 36.06 -7.89 -7.62
CA LEU A 22 35.43 -7.50 -6.37
C LEU A 22 34.07 -8.17 -6.23
N SER A 23 33.69 -8.48 -4.99
CA SER A 23 32.30 -8.79 -4.69
C SER A 23 31.40 -7.56 -4.89
N ASN A 24 30.11 -7.77 -5.14
CA ASN A 24 29.12 -6.69 -5.30
C ASN A 24 29.18 -5.67 -4.14
N SER A 25 29.38 -6.14 -2.90
CA SER A 25 29.52 -5.26 -1.74
C SER A 25 30.77 -4.37 -1.81
N MET A 26 31.90 -4.92 -2.26
CA MET A 26 33.14 -4.17 -2.43
C MET A 26 33.07 -3.20 -3.61
N GLN A 27 32.42 -3.61 -4.71
CA GLN A 27 32.12 -2.74 -5.85
C GLN A 27 31.31 -1.52 -5.38
N LEU A 28 30.23 -1.76 -4.62
CA LEU A 28 29.39 -0.70 -4.07
C LEU A 28 30.19 0.24 -3.16
N LYS A 29 30.93 -0.31 -2.19
CA LYS A 29 31.77 0.50 -1.29
C LYS A 29 32.76 1.39 -2.03
N ARG A 30 33.40 0.85 -3.08
CA ARG A 30 34.36 1.61 -3.89
C ARG A 30 33.66 2.70 -4.69
N SER A 31 32.53 2.38 -5.34
CA SER A 31 31.70 3.35 -6.07
C SER A 31 31.18 4.47 -5.16
N THR A 32 30.71 4.14 -3.95
CA THR A 32 30.30 5.13 -2.95
C THR A 32 31.46 6.02 -2.51
N LYS A 33 32.64 5.44 -2.27
CA LYS A 33 33.84 6.22 -1.93
C LYS A 33 34.19 7.23 -3.02
N PHE A 34 34.21 6.78 -4.27
CA PHE A 34 34.45 7.63 -5.43
C PHE A 34 33.43 8.78 -5.53
N GLY A 35 32.14 8.49 -5.34
CA GLY A 35 31.09 9.51 -5.32
C GLY A 35 31.28 10.55 -4.20
N LYS A 36 31.67 10.13 -3.00
CA LYS A 36 31.94 11.07 -1.89
C LYS A 36 33.13 11.98 -2.19
N GLU A 37 34.19 11.44 -2.79
CA GLU A 37 35.36 12.23 -3.19
C GLU A 37 34.99 13.27 -4.25
N LEU A 38 34.15 12.92 -5.22
CA LEU A 38 33.65 13.87 -6.23
C LEU A 38 32.74 14.95 -5.65
N LEU A 39 31.85 14.61 -4.70
CA LEU A 39 31.02 15.61 -4.02
C LEU A 39 31.88 16.66 -3.31
N ASN A 40 32.89 16.21 -2.56
CA ASN A 40 33.80 17.13 -1.87
C ASN A 40 34.55 18.05 -2.86
N LEU A 41 34.97 17.52 -4.01
CA LEU A 41 35.62 18.31 -5.05
C LEU A 41 34.66 19.32 -5.69
N PHE A 42 33.41 18.93 -5.91
CA PHE A 42 32.38 19.82 -6.42
C PHE A 42 32.14 20.99 -5.45
N GLU A 43 31.91 20.71 -4.16
CA GLU A 43 31.68 21.75 -3.15
C GLU A 43 32.84 22.75 -3.09
N GLN A 44 34.08 22.27 -3.19
CA GLN A 44 35.26 23.14 -3.27
C GLN A 44 35.22 24.04 -4.51
N GLN A 45 34.90 23.49 -5.68
CA GLN A 45 34.84 24.27 -6.92
C GLN A 45 33.69 25.27 -6.95
N VAL A 46 32.55 24.95 -6.31
CA VAL A 46 31.42 25.88 -6.22
C VAL A 46 31.86 27.19 -5.57
N THR A 47 32.57 27.10 -4.43
CA THR A 47 33.07 28.29 -3.71
C THR A 47 34.08 29.13 -4.50
N GLN A 48 34.76 28.52 -5.48
CA GLN A 48 35.77 29.19 -6.30
C GLN A 48 35.17 29.82 -7.57
N THR A 49 34.02 29.34 -8.03
CA THR A 49 33.49 29.65 -9.37
C THR A 49 32.21 30.48 -9.31
N PHE A 50 31.32 30.19 -8.37
CA PHE A 50 30.00 30.82 -8.27
C PHE A 50 29.95 31.86 -7.15
N ASN A 51 29.00 32.79 -7.23
CA ASN A 51 28.78 33.73 -6.15
C ASN A 51 28.09 33.01 -4.97
N ASN A 52 28.33 33.49 -3.75
CA ASN A 52 27.66 32.97 -2.54
C ASN A 52 26.13 33.17 -2.56
N GLN A 53 25.60 34.03 -3.42
CA GLN A 53 24.16 34.20 -3.63
C GLN A 53 23.54 33.17 -4.59
N ASP A 54 24.37 32.48 -5.39
CA ASP A 54 23.90 31.49 -6.35
C ASP A 54 23.61 30.17 -5.63
N ASN A 55 22.43 29.59 -5.89
CA ASN A 55 22.06 28.29 -5.35
C ASN A 55 22.53 27.17 -6.30
N VAL A 56 23.72 26.64 -6.05
CA VAL A 56 24.34 25.60 -6.88
C VAL A 56 24.27 24.26 -6.15
N THR A 57 23.59 23.28 -6.76
CA THR A 57 23.38 21.94 -6.17
C THR A 57 24.02 20.85 -7.03
N PHE A 58 24.50 19.79 -6.38
CA PHE A 58 24.96 18.57 -7.06
C PHE A 58 23.95 17.45 -6.83
N GLU A 59 22.94 17.35 -7.68
CA GLU A 59 21.78 16.50 -7.39
C GLU A 59 22.12 15.00 -7.41
N GLY A 60 23.04 14.59 -8.28
CA GLY A 60 23.44 13.20 -8.38
C GLY A 60 24.56 12.98 -9.38
N LEU A 61 25.13 11.79 -9.33
CA LEU A 61 26.22 11.33 -10.18
C LEU A 61 25.83 10.00 -10.83
N THR A 62 25.96 9.94 -12.15
CA THR A 62 25.81 8.70 -12.91
C THR A 62 27.12 8.36 -13.62
N PHE A 63 27.63 7.15 -13.43
CA PHE A 63 28.85 6.68 -14.09
C PHE A 63 28.80 5.19 -14.36
N THR A 64 29.71 4.68 -15.19
CA THR A 64 29.75 3.26 -15.57
C THR A 64 31.14 2.68 -15.36
N VAL A 65 31.21 1.48 -14.78
CA VAL A 65 32.45 0.70 -14.66
C VAL A 65 32.20 -0.68 -15.25
N ASN A 66 32.97 -1.07 -16.27
CA ASN A 66 32.85 -2.38 -16.93
C ASN A 66 31.38 -2.75 -17.30
N LEU A 67 30.66 -1.80 -17.91
CA LEU A 67 29.24 -1.90 -18.30
C LEU A 67 28.22 -1.85 -17.16
N GLN A 68 28.67 -1.84 -15.90
CA GLN A 68 27.79 -1.65 -14.75
C GLN A 68 27.58 -0.17 -14.47
N LYS A 69 26.33 0.28 -14.62
CA LYS A 69 25.93 1.66 -14.37
C LYS A 69 25.65 1.87 -12.88
N PHE A 70 26.25 2.91 -12.31
CA PHE A 70 26.05 3.38 -10.95
C PHE A 70 25.33 4.73 -10.98
N HIS A 71 24.41 4.91 -10.05
CA HIS A 71 23.72 6.17 -9.80
C HIS A 71 23.82 6.48 -8.32
N ILE A 72 24.32 7.68 -8.00
CA ILE A 72 24.44 8.20 -6.64
C ILE A 72 23.58 9.46 -6.59
N ASN A 73 22.65 9.53 -5.66
CA ASN A 73 21.84 10.72 -5.41
C ASN A 73 22.39 11.41 -4.15
N TYR A 74 22.62 12.72 -4.20
CA TYR A 74 23.14 13.50 -3.08
C TYR A 74 22.11 14.45 -2.48
N ASN A 75 20.92 14.58 -3.08
CA ASN A 75 19.88 15.44 -2.54
C ASN A 75 19.52 15.02 -1.11
N GLU A 76 19.29 16.00 -0.25
CA GLU A 76 18.70 15.75 1.05
C GLU A 76 17.34 15.09 0.84
N ILE A 77 17.21 13.90 1.42
CA ILE A 77 15.99 13.14 1.37
C ILE A 77 15.01 13.83 2.31
N ASN A 78 14.04 14.56 1.76
CA ASN A 78 12.87 14.92 2.53
C ASN A 78 12.03 13.64 2.75
N ASN A 79 12.00 13.14 3.98
CA ASN A 79 11.24 11.94 4.35
C ASN A 79 9.76 12.08 3.95
N GLU A 80 9.18 13.27 4.09
CA GLU A 80 7.78 13.54 3.73
C GLU A 80 7.56 13.41 2.22
N SER A 81 8.54 13.84 1.41
CA SER A 81 8.51 13.66 -0.06
C SER A 81 8.66 12.19 -0.47
N ILE A 82 9.46 11.41 0.26
CA ILE A 82 9.57 9.97 0.04
C ILE A 82 8.27 9.26 0.38
N ASP A 83 7.65 9.61 1.51
CA ASP A 83 6.41 8.97 1.95
C ASP A 83 5.29 9.25 0.94
N LEU A 84 5.16 10.50 0.47
CA LEU A 84 4.24 10.87 -0.60
C LEU A 84 4.52 10.11 -1.89
N GLN A 85 5.79 9.94 -2.28
CA GLN A 85 6.17 9.17 -3.46
C GLN A 85 5.77 7.69 -3.31
N GLN A 86 6.03 7.08 -2.16
CA GLN A 86 5.68 5.68 -1.89
C GLN A 86 4.16 5.49 -1.87
N GLN A 87 3.41 6.39 -1.22
CA GLN A 87 1.95 6.39 -1.22
C GLN A 87 1.36 6.53 -2.62
N ALA A 88 1.90 7.43 -3.45
CA ALA A 88 1.47 7.59 -4.84
C ALA A 88 1.70 6.32 -5.67
N ILE A 89 2.81 5.63 -5.44
CA ILE A 89 3.11 4.35 -6.09
C ILE A 89 2.15 3.26 -5.62
N ILE A 90 1.87 3.16 -4.32
CA ILE A 90 0.89 2.20 -3.78
C ILE A 90 -0.47 2.43 -4.44
N ARG A 91 -0.92 3.68 -4.51
CA ARG A 91 -2.17 4.05 -5.16
C ARG A 91 -2.19 3.66 -6.64
N ALA A 92 -1.12 3.94 -7.38
CA ALA A 92 -1.01 3.55 -8.79
C ALA A 92 -1.03 2.03 -8.94
N MET A 93 -0.34 1.30 -8.06
CA MET A 93 -0.35 -0.17 -8.08
C MET A 93 -1.75 -0.73 -7.85
N ASP A 94 -2.51 -0.18 -6.89
CA ASP A 94 -3.84 -0.66 -6.55
C ASP A 94 -4.87 -0.29 -7.64
N SER A 95 -4.80 0.93 -8.16
CA SER A 95 -5.71 1.42 -9.20
C SER A 95 -5.50 0.69 -10.53
N GLU A 96 -4.25 0.46 -10.91
CA GLU A 96 -3.87 -0.15 -12.20
C GLU A 96 -3.58 -1.66 -12.09
N LYS A 97 -3.86 -2.27 -10.93
CA LYS A 97 -3.64 -3.71 -10.67
C LYS A 97 -2.21 -4.18 -10.96
N ILE A 98 -1.21 -3.33 -10.67
CA ILE A 98 0.20 -3.67 -10.84
C ILE A 98 0.61 -4.62 -9.72
N SER A 99 0.97 -5.85 -10.09
CA SER A 99 1.44 -6.81 -9.12
C SER A 99 2.75 -6.35 -8.46
N ARG A 100 2.97 -6.81 -7.22
CA ARG A 100 4.24 -6.63 -6.50
C ARG A 100 5.45 -7.03 -7.35
N GLN A 101 5.33 -8.12 -8.10
CA GLN A 101 6.39 -8.61 -8.99
C GLN A 101 6.62 -7.66 -10.18
N ALA A 102 5.56 -7.17 -10.81
CA ALA A 102 5.67 -6.21 -11.90
C ALA A 102 6.35 -4.92 -11.42
N TYR A 103 5.92 -4.38 -10.28
CA TYR A 103 6.56 -3.21 -9.69
C TYR A 103 8.04 -3.45 -9.36
N ARG A 104 8.39 -4.63 -8.81
CA ARG A 104 9.79 -5.00 -8.54
C ARG A 104 10.68 -4.94 -9.77
N LEU A 105 10.18 -5.38 -10.92
CA LEU A 105 10.90 -5.31 -12.20
C LEU A 105 11.05 -3.85 -12.69
N ILE A 106 10.00 -3.04 -12.57
CA ILE A 106 10.02 -1.62 -12.93
C ILE A 106 11.03 -0.86 -12.05
N ALA A 107 10.96 -1.05 -10.73
CA ALA A 107 11.87 -0.45 -9.77
C ALA A 107 13.31 -0.97 -9.88
N ALA A 108 13.55 -2.11 -10.53
CA ALA A 108 14.89 -2.57 -10.85
C ALA A 108 15.57 -1.67 -11.90
N ILE A 109 14.79 -1.14 -12.85
CA ILE A 109 15.22 -0.32 -13.97
C ILE A 109 15.25 1.17 -13.58
N GLY A 110 14.21 1.65 -12.90
CA GLY A 110 14.08 3.04 -12.45
C GLY A 110 14.90 3.32 -11.20
N HIS A 111 16.04 3.99 -11.34
CA HIS A 111 16.92 4.33 -10.21
C HIS A 111 16.31 5.35 -9.23
N ASN A 112 15.37 6.19 -9.70
CA ASN A 112 14.64 7.17 -8.89
C ASN A 112 13.38 6.59 -8.23
N LEU A 113 13.07 5.31 -8.47
CA LEU A 113 11.91 4.66 -7.86
C LEU A 113 12.31 4.03 -6.52
N PRO A 114 11.47 4.15 -5.48
CA PRO A 114 11.68 3.43 -4.25
C PRO A 114 11.67 1.93 -4.51
N ARG A 115 12.58 1.21 -3.84
CA ARG A 115 12.65 -0.24 -3.99
C ARG A 115 11.38 -0.88 -3.43
N GLU A 116 11.05 -2.03 -4.00
CA GLU A 116 9.82 -2.77 -3.68
C GLU A 116 9.62 -2.96 -2.18
N TRP A 117 10.67 -3.31 -1.42
CA TRP A 117 10.57 -3.50 0.02
C TRP A 117 10.11 -2.23 0.77
N ALA A 118 10.51 -1.05 0.29
CA ALA A 118 10.13 0.23 0.91
C ALA A 118 8.65 0.52 0.67
N VAL A 119 8.18 0.29 -0.56
CA VAL A 119 6.77 0.40 -0.95
C VAL A 119 5.91 -0.61 -0.16
N SER A 120 6.40 -1.84 0.02
CA SER A 120 5.72 -2.85 0.84
C SER A 120 5.62 -2.45 2.30
N ASN A 121 6.66 -1.83 2.87
CA ASN A 121 6.65 -1.35 4.26
C ASN A 121 5.64 -0.21 4.44
N MET A 122 5.63 0.76 3.52
CA MET A 122 4.63 1.84 3.54
C MET A 122 3.20 1.28 3.40
N ARG A 123 2.98 0.26 2.56
CA ARG A 123 1.68 -0.42 2.47
C ARG A 123 1.26 -1.03 3.81
N GLN A 124 2.20 -1.64 4.55
CA GLN A 124 1.90 -2.18 5.87
C GLN A 124 1.53 -1.08 6.87
N GLN A 125 2.22 0.07 6.84
CA GLN A 125 1.88 1.22 7.68
C GLN A 125 0.48 1.77 7.37
N ILE A 126 0.15 1.95 6.08
CA ILE A 126 -1.20 2.36 5.66
C ILE A 126 -2.24 1.35 6.14
N ASN A 127 -1.98 0.05 6.00
CA ASN A 127 -2.92 -0.99 6.46
C ASN A 127 -3.13 -0.93 7.98
N GLN A 128 -2.09 -0.65 8.77
CA GLN A 128 -2.21 -0.47 10.23
C GLN A 128 -3.10 0.73 10.57
N GLN A 129 -2.85 1.88 9.94
CA GLN A 129 -3.68 3.08 10.11
C GLN A 129 -5.13 2.82 9.70
N MET A 130 -5.35 2.10 8.59
CA MET A 130 -6.69 1.74 8.12
C MET A 130 -7.43 0.83 9.12
N ILE A 131 -6.74 -0.11 9.77
CA ILE A 131 -7.33 -0.98 10.81
C ILE A 131 -7.72 -0.18 12.04
N GLU A 132 -6.95 0.85 12.39
CA GLU A 132 -7.26 1.74 13.52
C GLU A 132 -8.45 2.66 13.23
N LEU A 133 -8.52 3.23 12.01
CA LEU A 133 -9.55 4.19 11.63
C LEU A 133 -10.87 3.54 11.22
N ILE A 134 -10.82 2.44 10.47
CA ILE A 134 -12.00 1.69 10.00
C ILE A 134 -11.77 0.19 10.25
N PRO A 135 -11.98 -0.26 11.51
CA PRO A 135 -11.75 -1.64 11.89
C PRO A 135 -12.59 -2.63 11.09
N ILE A 136 -11.97 -3.77 10.76
CA ILE A 136 -12.66 -4.93 10.17
C ILE A 136 -13.00 -5.89 11.30
N HIS A 137 -14.28 -6.12 11.53
CA HIS A 137 -14.80 -7.05 12.52
C HIS A 137 -15.14 -8.39 11.89
N LEU A 138 -14.90 -9.47 12.63
CA LEU A 138 -15.34 -10.81 12.25
C LEU A 138 -16.77 -11.06 12.75
N ILE A 139 -17.59 -11.69 11.91
CA ILE A 139 -18.93 -12.16 12.23
C ILE A 139 -18.94 -13.68 12.11
N ASP A 140 -19.48 -14.37 13.11
CA ASP A 140 -19.78 -15.79 13.01
C ASP A 140 -21.20 -15.99 12.46
N LEU A 141 -21.30 -16.67 11.32
CA LEU A 141 -22.55 -16.97 10.62
C LEU A 141 -23.09 -18.36 11.00
N ASN A 142 -22.32 -19.18 11.72
CA ASN A 142 -22.74 -20.52 12.13
C ASN A 142 -23.73 -20.51 13.31
N LEU A 143 -24.08 -19.33 13.85
CA LEU A 143 -24.96 -19.15 15.00
C LEU A 143 -26.43 -19.58 14.79
N LEU A 144 -26.81 -20.11 13.62
CA LEU A 144 -28.17 -20.63 13.32
C LEU A 144 -28.20 -22.11 12.90
N HIS A 145 -27.11 -22.87 13.02
CA HIS A 145 -27.06 -24.26 12.53
C HIS A 145 -28.00 -25.26 13.24
N ASP A 146 -28.78 -24.83 14.24
CA ASP A 146 -29.72 -25.67 14.98
C ASP A 146 -31.17 -25.65 14.45
N ILE A 147 -31.48 -24.97 13.34
CA ILE A 147 -32.86 -24.96 12.80
C ILE A 147 -32.82 -25.15 11.27
N ASP A 148 -33.22 -26.34 10.84
CA ASP A 148 -33.47 -26.79 9.45
C ASP A 148 -32.26 -27.09 8.55
N SER A 149 -31.59 -28.21 8.83
CA SER A 149 -30.70 -28.89 7.88
C SER A 149 -31.49 -29.76 6.88
N THR A 150 -31.99 -29.14 5.80
CA THR A 150 -32.43 -29.89 4.60
C THR A 150 -31.99 -29.23 3.28
N ASP A 151 -30.77 -28.68 3.23
CA ASP A 151 -30.12 -28.32 1.96
C ASP A 151 -28.61 -28.53 2.07
N ASN A 152 -28.17 -29.75 1.78
CA ASN A 152 -26.76 -30.08 1.59
C ASN A 152 -26.30 -29.54 0.23
N ASN A 153 -25.95 -28.26 0.16
CA ASN A 153 -25.06 -27.77 -0.90
C ASN A 153 -23.64 -27.78 -0.33
N GLU A 154 -22.99 -28.95 -0.42
CA GLU A 154 -21.57 -29.09 -0.14
C GLU A 154 -20.79 -28.06 -0.98
N ILE A 155 -19.94 -27.27 -0.32
CA ILE A 155 -18.92 -26.49 -1.00
C ILE A 155 -18.03 -27.52 -1.68
N ASP A 156 -17.94 -27.49 -3.01
CA ASP A 156 -17.17 -28.45 -3.78
C ASP A 156 -15.67 -28.08 -3.72
N ILE A 157 -15.05 -28.38 -2.57
CA ILE A 157 -13.66 -28.01 -2.22
C ILE A 157 -12.64 -28.71 -3.14
N ASN A 158 -13.05 -29.77 -3.85
CA ASN A 158 -12.20 -30.63 -4.68
C ASN A 158 -11.67 -29.98 -5.97
N LEU A 159 -11.95 -28.70 -6.22
CA LEU A 159 -11.57 -28.01 -7.46
C LEU A 159 -10.47 -26.95 -7.30
N ILE A 160 -9.90 -26.75 -6.11
CA ILE A 160 -8.88 -25.72 -5.86
C ILE A 160 -7.48 -26.36 -5.91
N ASN A 161 -6.59 -25.87 -6.77
CA ASN A 161 -5.24 -26.45 -6.96
C ASN A 161 -4.17 -25.81 -6.04
N ASP A 162 -4.54 -24.80 -5.25
CA ASP A 162 -3.66 -24.14 -4.28
C ASP A 162 -4.09 -24.51 -2.87
N SER A 163 -3.30 -25.36 -2.20
CA SER A 163 -3.63 -25.88 -0.87
C SER A 163 -3.72 -24.78 0.19
N GLU A 164 -2.99 -23.67 0.02
CA GLU A 164 -2.99 -22.53 0.93
C GLU A 164 -4.33 -21.75 0.86
N ILE A 165 -4.87 -21.56 -0.34
CA ILE A 165 -6.18 -20.93 -0.55
C ILE A 165 -7.31 -21.85 -0.06
N ILE A 166 -7.19 -23.17 -0.25
CA ILE A 166 -8.17 -24.14 0.30
C ILE A 166 -8.23 -24.04 1.81
N ASP A 167 -7.07 -24.05 2.48
CA ASP A 167 -7.00 -24.00 3.93
C ASP A 167 -7.56 -22.69 4.50
N GLU A 168 -7.35 -21.56 3.82
CA GLU A 168 -7.88 -20.26 4.26
C GLU A 168 -9.38 -20.13 3.99
N VAL A 169 -9.85 -20.60 2.84
CA VAL A 169 -11.28 -20.64 2.48
C VAL A 169 -12.05 -21.59 3.40
N THR A 170 -11.51 -22.77 3.70
CA THR A 170 -12.16 -23.73 4.61
C THR A 170 -12.21 -23.24 6.06
N LYS A 171 -11.16 -22.55 6.55
CA LYS A 171 -11.14 -21.92 7.88
C LYS A 171 -12.07 -20.70 8.01
N SER A 172 -12.47 -20.11 6.88
CA SER A 172 -13.39 -18.97 6.81
C SER A 172 -14.83 -19.37 6.50
N ILE A 173 -15.13 -20.66 6.29
CA ILE A 173 -16.51 -21.14 6.18
C ILE A 173 -17.29 -20.77 7.44
N GLY A 174 -18.44 -20.12 7.23
CA GLY A 174 -19.27 -19.63 8.31
C GLY A 174 -18.72 -18.39 9.02
N LYS A 175 -17.70 -17.72 8.49
CA LYS A 175 -17.22 -16.43 8.98
C LYS A 175 -17.43 -15.34 7.94
N GLY A 176 -18.03 -14.25 8.35
CA GLY A 176 -18.11 -13.02 7.58
C GLY A 176 -17.15 -11.96 8.12
N VAL A 177 -16.90 -10.94 7.32
CA VAL A 177 -16.27 -9.70 7.76
C VAL A 177 -17.26 -8.56 7.65
N TYR A 178 -17.13 -7.59 8.56
CA TYR A 178 -17.96 -6.41 8.66
C TYR A 178 -17.14 -5.16 8.94
N ARG A 179 -17.55 -4.04 8.34
CA ARG A 179 -17.08 -2.70 8.68
C ARG A 179 -18.25 -1.83 9.08
N SER A 180 -18.10 -1.15 10.21
CA SER A 180 -19.07 -0.18 10.72
C SER A 180 -19.29 0.92 9.69
N ILE A 181 -20.56 1.13 9.31
CA ILE A 181 -20.91 2.25 8.44
C ILE A 181 -20.55 3.58 9.11
N LYS A 182 -20.61 3.67 10.45
CA LYS A 182 -20.23 4.89 11.18
C LYS A 182 -18.76 5.19 11.00
N ASP A 183 -17.90 4.18 11.18
CA ASP A 183 -16.45 4.38 11.13
C ASP A 183 -16.02 4.76 9.70
N ILE A 184 -16.67 4.18 8.68
CA ILE A 184 -16.47 4.60 7.29
C ILE A 184 -16.93 6.06 7.10
N LEU A 185 -18.10 6.43 7.61
CA LEU A 185 -18.62 7.80 7.51
C LEU A 185 -17.73 8.81 8.22
N ASP A 186 -17.26 8.51 9.44
CA ASP A 186 -16.34 9.34 10.24
C ASP A 186 -15.06 9.62 9.44
N TYR A 187 -14.56 8.61 8.74
CA TYR A 187 -13.37 8.74 7.92
C TYR A 187 -13.59 9.58 6.65
N ILE A 188 -14.71 9.40 5.93
CA ILE A 188 -14.90 10.04 4.60
C ILE A 188 -15.56 11.41 4.66
N ILE A 189 -16.39 11.70 5.67
CA ILE A 189 -17.14 12.98 5.78
C ILE A 189 -16.21 14.20 5.72
N PRO A 190 -15.08 14.26 6.44
CA PRO A 190 -14.16 15.41 6.37
C PRO A 190 -13.73 15.73 4.94
N THR A 191 -13.32 14.71 4.18
CA THR A 191 -12.91 14.87 2.77
C THR A 191 -14.08 15.31 1.88
N LEU A 192 -15.29 14.85 2.14
CA LEU A 192 -16.47 15.23 1.37
C LEU A 192 -16.88 16.69 1.64
N LEU A 193 -16.66 17.19 2.85
CA LEU A 193 -16.86 18.61 3.20
C LEU A 193 -15.83 19.50 2.50
N GLU A 194 -14.55 19.10 2.50
CA GLU A 194 -13.48 19.82 1.78
C GLU A 194 -13.79 19.93 0.27
N LYS A 195 -14.29 18.84 -0.32
CA LYS A 195 -14.71 18.78 -1.73
C LYS A 195 -16.05 19.49 -2.00
N LYS A 196 -16.72 20.00 -0.96
CA LYS A 196 -18.06 20.62 -1.04
C LYS A 196 -19.14 19.72 -1.65
N ILE A 197 -18.98 18.40 -1.49
CA ILE A 197 -19.98 17.39 -1.88
C ILE A 197 -21.12 17.39 -0.86
N ILE A 198 -20.77 17.53 0.43
CA ILE A 198 -21.73 17.67 1.53
C ILE A 198 -21.74 19.13 1.98
N ASN A 199 -22.94 19.63 2.34
CA ASN A 199 -23.13 20.99 2.82
C ASN A 199 -23.50 20.98 4.31
N VAL A 200 -22.70 21.67 5.14
CA VAL A 200 -22.95 21.79 6.58
C VAL A 200 -24.30 22.44 6.89
N ASN A 201 -24.77 23.34 6.01
CA ASN A 201 -26.06 24.02 6.16
C ASN A 201 -27.25 23.14 5.76
N ASN A 202 -27.01 22.01 5.10
CA ASN A 202 -28.01 20.98 4.79
C ASN A 202 -27.38 19.60 5.03
N PRO A 203 -27.21 19.18 6.30
CA PRO A 203 -26.43 18.02 6.68
C PRO A 203 -27.19 16.69 6.46
N ILE A 204 -27.95 16.60 5.38
CA ILE A 204 -28.69 15.39 5.02
C ILE A 204 -27.78 14.52 4.16
N LEU A 205 -27.52 13.31 4.65
CA LEU A 205 -26.79 12.28 3.93
C LEU A 205 -27.78 11.28 3.32
N HIS A 206 -27.73 11.14 2.00
CA HIS A 206 -28.51 10.18 1.25
C HIS A 206 -27.65 8.95 0.98
N ILE A 207 -28.02 7.82 1.58
CA ILE A 207 -27.27 6.55 1.49
C ILE A 207 -28.07 5.54 0.67
N ARG A 208 -27.41 4.86 -0.27
CA ARG A 208 -27.93 3.67 -0.94
C ARG A 208 -27.14 2.46 -0.49
N ILE A 209 -27.83 1.45 0.05
CA ILE A 209 -27.25 0.15 0.38
C ILE A 209 -27.57 -0.81 -0.75
N SER A 210 -26.57 -1.55 -1.22
CA SER A 210 -26.72 -2.56 -2.27
C SER A 210 -26.03 -3.85 -1.83
N GLY A 211 -26.57 -4.99 -2.23
CA GLY A 211 -25.96 -6.29 -1.98
C GLY A 211 -26.15 -7.21 -3.19
N ASP A 212 -25.19 -8.07 -3.43
CA ASP A 212 -25.25 -9.10 -4.48
C ASP A 212 -24.44 -10.33 -4.04
N GLY A 213 -24.95 -11.51 -4.40
CA GLY A 213 -24.26 -12.79 -4.29
C GLY A 213 -23.60 -13.15 -5.61
N ARG A 214 -22.27 -13.30 -5.64
CA ARG A 214 -21.53 -13.66 -6.84
C ARG A 214 -20.65 -14.89 -6.62
N ASN A 215 -20.66 -15.80 -7.60
CA ASN A 215 -19.68 -16.87 -7.71
C ASN A 215 -18.28 -16.28 -7.99
N VAL A 216 -17.35 -16.43 -7.06
CA VAL A 216 -15.95 -16.09 -7.27
C VAL A 216 -15.22 -17.32 -7.80
N GLY A 217 -14.66 -17.21 -9.00
CA GLY A 217 -13.87 -18.28 -9.63
C GLY A 217 -14.62 -19.57 -9.95
N ASN A 218 -15.96 -19.52 -10.05
CA ASN A 218 -16.87 -20.68 -10.20
C ASN A 218 -16.79 -21.72 -9.07
N LYS A 219 -16.28 -21.35 -7.88
CA LYS A 219 -16.01 -22.32 -6.79
C LYS A 219 -16.67 -21.96 -5.47
N VAL A 220 -16.73 -20.67 -5.12
CA VAL A 220 -17.32 -20.23 -3.85
C VAL A 220 -18.20 -19.01 -4.10
N ASN A 221 -19.48 -19.13 -3.78
CA ASN A 221 -20.37 -17.98 -3.72
C ASN A 221 -19.90 -17.05 -2.62
N HIS A 222 -19.83 -15.76 -2.92
CA HIS A 222 -19.59 -14.72 -1.93
C HIS A 222 -20.75 -13.74 -1.97
N VAL A 223 -21.23 -13.35 -0.80
CA VAL A 223 -22.20 -12.28 -0.66
C VAL A 223 -21.46 -11.05 -0.19
N MET A 224 -21.64 -9.95 -0.93
CA MET A 224 -21.07 -8.66 -0.58
C MET A 224 -22.18 -7.64 -0.42
N VAL A 225 -22.10 -6.82 0.62
CA VAL A 225 -22.97 -5.67 0.84
C VAL A 225 -22.12 -4.42 0.90
N THR A 226 -22.53 -3.40 0.15
CA THR A 226 -21.88 -2.12 0.03
C THR A 226 -22.86 -0.97 0.28
N PHE A 227 -22.34 0.22 0.55
CA PHE A 227 -23.12 1.44 0.42
C PHE A 227 -22.43 2.48 -0.46
N ALA A 228 -23.24 3.36 -1.05
CA ALA A 228 -22.78 4.53 -1.78
C ALA A 228 -23.50 5.77 -1.26
N LEU A 229 -22.82 6.92 -1.36
CA LEU A 229 -23.39 8.22 -1.02
C LEU A 229 -24.04 8.85 -2.24
N LEU A 230 -25.36 9.02 -2.20
CA LEU A 230 -26.13 9.66 -3.27
C LEU A 230 -25.85 11.16 -3.37
N ASN A 231 -25.30 11.78 -2.33
CA ASN A 231 -24.83 13.18 -2.38
C ASN A 231 -23.75 13.37 -3.45
N ASP A 232 -22.91 12.36 -3.70
CA ASP A 232 -21.95 12.35 -4.80
C ASP A 232 -22.56 11.72 -6.07
N TYR A 233 -23.64 12.33 -6.56
CA TYR A 233 -24.42 11.80 -7.69
C TYR A 233 -23.58 11.62 -8.96
N THR A 234 -22.52 12.42 -9.13
CA THR A 234 -21.61 12.34 -10.28
C THR A 234 -20.79 11.07 -10.29
N ASN A 235 -20.44 10.54 -9.10
CA ASN A 235 -19.53 9.41 -8.98
C ASN A 235 -20.21 8.10 -8.54
N ILE A 236 -21.54 8.11 -8.39
CA ILE A 236 -22.31 6.95 -7.92
C ILE A 236 -22.13 5.67 -8.77
N TYR A 237 -21.77 5.82 -10.05
CA TYR A 237 -21.53 4.70 -10.96
C TYR A 237 -20.08 4.18 -10.92
N HIS A 238 -19.17 4.91 -10.29
CA HIS A 238 -17.78 4.50 -10.15
C HIS A 238 -17.62 3.54 -8.97
N PRO A 239 -16.99 2.36 -9.18
CA PRO A 239 -16.85 1.35 -8.13
C PRO A 239 -16.09 1.87 -6.90
N ASP A 240 -15.18 2.83 -7.09
CA ASP A 240 -14.38 3.44 -6.01
C ASP A 240 -15.21 4.26 -5.01
N HIS A 241 -16.50 4.49 -5.29
CA HIS A 241 -17.44 5.20 -4.44
C HIS A 241 -18.47 4.26 -3.77
N HIS A 242 -18.23 2.95 -3.86
CA HIS A 242 -19.00 1.91 -3.18
C HIS A 242 -18.15 1.32 -2.04
N TYR A 243 -18.55 1.61 -0.81
CA TYR A 243 -17.83 1.18 0.39
C TYR A 243 -18.36 -0.18 0.86
N THR A 244 -17.49 -1.18 0.95
CA THR A 244 -17.84 -2.51 1.45
C THR A 244 -18.15 -2.48 2.95
N LEU A 245 -19.38 -2.87 3.29
CA LEU A 245 -19.85 -3.03 4.67
C LEU A 245 -19.67 -4.47 5.15
N MET A 246 -19.91 -5.44 4.28
CA MET A 246 -19.92 -6.83 4.68
C MET A 246 -19.55 -7.74 3.51
N LEU A 247 -18.80 -8.79 3.81
CA LEU A 247 -18.40 -9.83 2.87
C LEU A 247 -18.36 -11.17 3.58
N TYR A 248 -18.99 -12.20 3.02
CA TYR A 248 -18.86 -13.56 3.51
C TYR A 248 -18.92 -14.60 2.38
N PRO A 249 -18.22 -15.74 2.53
CA PRO A 249 -18.40 -16.89 1.67
C PRO A 249 -19.74 -17.55 2.02
N GLY A 250 -20.60 -17.72 1.03
CA GLY A 250 -21.91 -18.34 1.18
C GLY A 250 -22.90 -17.87 0.12
N ILE A 251 -24.13 -18.33 0.30
CA ILE A 251 -25.26 -17.97 -0.56
C ILE A 251 -26.15 -16.93 0.13
N GLU A 252 -26.86 -16.15 -0.68
CA GLU A 252 -27.80 -15.12 -0.26
C GLU A 252 -29.10 -15.74 0.30
N LYS A 253 -28.99 -16.50 1.39
CA LYS A 253 -30.15 -17.01 2.14
C LYS A 253 -30.58 -15.97 3.18
N TYR A 254 -31.88 -15.75 3.32
CA TYR A 254 -32.44 -14.76 4.25
C TYR A 254 -31.92 -14.90 5.69
N ASN A 255 -31.84 -16.13 6.21
CA ASN A 255 -31.34 -16.39 7.57
C ASN A 255 -29.88 -15.96 7.74
N ASN A 256 -29.03 -16.27 6.75
CA ASN A 256 -27.61 -15.87 6.78
C ASN A 256 -27.47 -14.35 6.71
N LEU A 257 -28.23 -13.71 5.80
CA LEU A 257 -28.27 -12.26 5.69
C LEU A 257 -28.74 -11.59 6.98
N LYS A 258 -29.75 -12.15 7.66
CA LYS A 258 -30.26 -11.59 8.92
C LYS A 258 -29.21 -11.55 10.01
N ILE A 259 -28.38 -12.60 10.13
CA ILE A 259 -27.23 -12.59 11.06
C ILE A 259 -26.18 -11.59 10.57
N ALA A 260 -25.76 -11.73 9.31
CA ALA A 260 -24.65 -10.97 8.74
C ALA A 260 -24.90 -9.45 8.79
N LEU A 261 -26.15 -9.03 8.63
CA LEU A 261 -26.58 -7.63 8.64
C LEU A 261 -26.95 -7.10 10.02
N ALA A 262 -26.99 -7.94 11.07
CA ALA A 262 -27.36 -7.48 12.41
C ALA A 262 -26.48 -6.30 12.90
N PRO A 263 -25.15 -6.29 12.70
CA PRO A 263 -24.32 -5.14 13.03
C PRO A 263 -24.66 -3.89 12.22
N LEU A 264 -24.92 -4.04 10.91
CA LEU A 264 -25.32 -2.93 10.05
C LEU A 264 -26.64 -2.31 10.51
N ILE A 265 -27.66 -3.13 10.81
CA ILE A 265 -28.96 -2.67 11.30
C ILE A 265 -28.78 -1.89 12.60
N LYS A 266 -27.94 -2.38 13.52
CA LYS A 266 -27.62 -1.68 14.76
C LYS A 266 -26.99 -0.32 14.48
N ASP A 267 -26.03 -0.24 13.56
CA ASP A 267 -25.37 1.02 13.22
C ASP A 267 -26.31 2.01 12.54
N LEU A 268 -27.14 1.55 11.61
CA LEU A 268 -28.17 2.37 10.97
C LEU A 268 -29.16 2.93 11.99
N ASN A 269 -29.64 2.12 12.92
CA ASN A 269 -30.54 2.58 14.00
C ASN A 269 -29.88 3.63 14.90
N ASN A 270 -28.55 3.59 15.06
CA ASN A 270 -27.83 4.59 15.85
C ASN A 270 -27.71 5.94 15.12
N ILE A 271 -27.66 5.95 13.79
CA ILE A 271 -27.43 7.17 13.00
C ILE A 271 -28.70 7.74 12.36
N ILE A 272 -29.82 7.00 12.35
CA ILE A 272 -31.06 7.40 11.67
C ILE A 272 -31.66 8.72 12.22
N ASN A 273 -31.41 9.02 13.50
CA ASN A 273 -31.91 10.23 14.17
C ASN A 273 -30.87 11.37 14.21
N GLY A 274 -29.77 11.24 13.48
CA GLY A 274 -28.68 12.21 13.47
C GLY A 274 -27.33 11.54 13.72
N TYR A 275 -26.33 12.06 13.01
CA TYR A 275 -24.95 11.66 13.13
C TYR A 275 -24.19 12.73 13.89
N TRP A 276 -23.57 12.38 15.00
CA TRP A 276 -22.73 13.30 15.76
C TRP A 276 -21.29 12.84 15.62
N ASP A 277 -20.50 13.63 14.89
CA ASP A 277 -19.05 13.47 14.88
C ASP A 277 -18.54 13.66 16.32
N LYS A 278 -17.71 12.74 16.78
CA LYS A 278 -17.12 12.77 18.13
C LYS A 278 -15.75 13.46 18.16
N GLN A 279 -15.30 14.03 17.04
CA GLN A 279 -14.05 14.80 16.96
C GLN A 279 -14.11 16.12 17.72
#